data_AF-A0A8C6Q6P5-F1
#
_entry.id   AF-A0A8C6Q6P5-F1
#
_cell.length_a   1.000
_cell.length_b   1.000
_cell.length_c   1.000
_cell.angle_alpha   90.00
_cell.angle_beta   90.00
_cell.angle_gamma   90.00
#
_symmetry.space_group_name_H-M   'P 1'
#
loop_
_entity.id
_entity.type
_entity.pdbx_description
1 polymer ?
#
loop_
_entity_poly.entity_id
_entity_poly.type
_entity_poly.pdbx_seq_one_letter_code
_entity_poly.pdbx_strand_id
1 'polypeptide(L)'
;MKSQITNALSDFFFEYETPRQVLVRNRRVGVVCRLIQLGVLAYIIGWVFIYEKGYQSTDTAVSSVFTKMKGVGYTNVSGRETVWDVADYVFPSQVSGACKSVILSMTSQEQNPSQTVKVNTEIQPGQMTGVCVNATKTCEVLTWCPVEDDTYIPDPPLLISAENYTLFIKNSVNFPLFGVKRSNLVEGIDGLYISKCLYDPADAPLCPIFKLGDIVKLSGFSFEKIAKEGGAIGIVVDWTCNLDVHIKHCKPEYSFHGLYGNANEMDEVRTSMGYNFRYAKHYIENGVSKRTLLKVFGIRFDIIVKSLARKFDIIPTLTAIGSGVGIFGVATVVCDLVLLYLLPKREFYKNMKFKYTDTEVQVRSDVLLLFGFKHKMAAGRHPTSD
;
A
#
# COMPACT_ATOMS: atom_id res chain seq x y z
N MET A 1 62.49 -11.12 -32.64
CA MET A 1 61.17 -11.72 -32.33
C MET A 1 60.73 -11.54 -30.88
N LYS A 2 61.53 -11.94 -29.87
CA LYS A 2 61.18 -11.70 -28.45
C LYS A 2 60.90 -10.22 -28.13
N SER A 3 61.77 -9.28 -28.51
CA SER A 3 61.54 -7.85 -28.19
C SER A 3 60.32 -7.25 -28.88
N GLN A 4 59.97 -7.67 -30.11
CA GLN A 4 58.75 -7.20 -30.76
C GLN A 4 57.47 -7.73 -30.10
N ILE A 5 57.48 -8.97 -29.61
CA ILE A 5 56.35 -9.53 -28.84
C ILE A 5 56.25 -8.85 -27.47
N THR A 6 57.39 -8.52 -26.85
CA THR A 6 57.40 -7.84 -25.55
C THR A 6 56.91 -6.39 -25.69
N ASN A 7 57.30 -5.70 -26.77
CA ASN A 7 56.82 -4.36 -27.09
C ASN A 7 55.33 -4.39 -27.46
N ALA A 8 54.88 -5.32 -28.31
CA ALA A 8 53.46 -5.43 -28.65
C ALA A 8 52.57 -5.74 -27.44
N LEU A 9 53.05 -6.55 -26.48
CA LEU A 9 52.34 -6.79 -25.21
C LEU A 9 52.37 -5.54 -24.31
N SER A 10 53.49 -4.82 -24.24
CA SER A 10 53.59 -3.57 -23.50
C SER A 10 52.62 -2.52 -24.07
N ASP A 11 52.60 -2.34 -25.38
CA ASP A 11 51.73 -1.38 -26.05
C ASP A 11 50.25 -1.76 -25.81
N PHE A 12 49.90 -3.05 -25.89
CA PHE A 12 48.54 -3.49 -25.59
C PHE A 12 48.10 -3.27 -24.13
N PHE A 13 48.98 -3.44 -23.15
CA PHE A 13 48.63 -3.28 -21.72
C PHE A 13 48.76 -1.83 -21.22
N PHE A 14 49.61 -1.01 -21.85
CA PHE A 14 49.93 0.34 -21.37
C PHE A 14 49.48 1.47 -22.29
N GLU A 15 48.94 1.19 -23.49
CA GLU A 15 48.26 2.20 -24.30
C GLU A 15 46.82 2.40 -23.85
N TYR A 16 46.43 3.67 -23.68
CA TYR A 16 45.07 4.07 -23.36
C TYR A 16 44.48 4.89 -24.51
N GLU A 17 43.54 4.29 -25.24
CA GLU A 17 42.85 4.97 -26.34
C GLU A 17 41.90 6.05 -25.82
N THR A 18 42.05 7.27 -26.32
CA THR A 18 41.16 8.39 -26.01
C THR A 18 40.45 8.89 -27.27
N PRO A 19 39.13 9.15 -27.21
CA PRO A 19 38.42 9.67 -28.36
C PRO A 19 38.86 11.11 -28.64
N ARG A 20 39.19 11.41 -29.89
CA ARG A 20 39.48 12.78 -30.33
C ARG A 20 38.21 13.63 -30.29
N GLN A 21 38.18 14.64 -29.44
CA GLN A 21 37.02 15.53 -29.26
C GLN A 21 37.13 16.80 -30.13
N VAL A 22 35.98 17.31 -30.58
CA VAL A 22 35.88 18.59 -31.31
C VAL A 22 35.29 19.64 -30.39
N LEU A 23 36.03 20.71 -30.13
CA LEU A 23 35.59 21.82 -29.28
C LEU A 23 34.91 22.91 -30.12
N VAL A 24 33.59 23.05 -29.99
CA VAL A 24 32.82 24.09 -30.68
C VAL A 24 32.75 25.36 -29.82
N ARG A 25 33.48 26.42 -30.20
CA ARG A 25 33.43 27.74 -29.55
C ARG A 25 32.32 28.62 -30.16
N ASN A 26 31.08 28.42 -29.72
CA ASN A 26 29.95 29.30 -30.08
C ASN A 26 29.07 29.59 -28.86
N ARG A 27 28.87 30.88 -28.54
CA ARG A 27 28.13 31.32 -27.35
C ARG A 27 26.67 30.84 -27.33
N ARG A 28 25.96 30.89 -28.46
CA ARG A 28 24.54 30.49 -28.53
C ARG A 28 24.38 28.99 -28.31
N VAL A 29 25.20 28.22 -29.00
CA VAL A 29 25.20 26.74 -28.92
C VAL A 29 25.62 26.28 -27.53
N GLY A 30 26.68 26.86 -26.98
CA GLY A 30 27.14 26.57 -25.63
C GLY A 30 26.06 26.84 -24.58
N VAL A 31 25.34 27.97 -24.69
CA VAL A 31 24.22 28.28 -23.77
C VAL A 31 23.11 27.24 -23.88
N VAL A 32 22.67 26.86 -25.08
CA VAL A 32 21.63 25.85 -25.27
C VAL A 32 22.03 24.50 -24.67
N CYS A 33 23.23 24.01 -24.98
CA CYS A 33 23.72 22.74 -24.44
C CYS A 33 23.88 22.77 -22.91
N ARG A 34 24.35 23.89 -22.35
CA ARG A 34 24.46 24.07 -20.90
C ARG A 34 23.10 24.14 -20.20
N LEU A 35 22.09 24.74 -20.82
CA LEU A 35 20.72 24.76 -20.30
C LEU A 35 20.12 23.35 -20.28
N ILE A 36 20.32 22.55 -21.33
CA ILE A 36 19.88 21.14 -21.36
C ILE A 36 20.56 20.35 -20.24
N GLN A 37 21.88 20.47 -20.11
CA GLN A 37 22.64 19.82 -19.03
C GLN A 37 22.16 20.26 -17.64
N LEU A 38 21.88 21.55 -17.44
CA LEU A 38 21.37 22.08 -16.17
C LEU A 38 19.96 21.56 -15.88
N GLY A 39 19.10 21.46 -16.89
CA GLY A 39 17.77 20.85 -16.75
C GLY A 39 17.84 19.39 -16.30
N VAL A 40 18.74 18.61 -16.91
CA VAL A 40 18.99 17.22 -16.49
C VAL A 40 19.57 17.14 -15.08
N LEU A 41 20.52 18.01 -14.73
CA LEU A 41 21.05 18.10 -13.36
C LEU A 41 19.95 18.37 -12.34
N ALA A 42 19.09 19.35 -12.64
CA ALA A 42 17.98 19.74 -11.79
C ALA A 42 16.97 18.60 -11.63
N TYR A 43 16.69 17.84 -12.68
CA TYR A 43 15.86 16.64 -12.61
C TYR A 43 16.47 15.57 -11.70
N ILE A 44 17.76 15.25 -11.86
CA ILE A 44 18.43 14.24 -11.05
C ILE A 44 18.42 14.66 -9.56
N ILE A 45 18.85 15.88 -9.25
CA ILE A 45 18.91 16.35 -7.86
C ILE A 45 17.51 16.52 -7.28
N GLY A 46 16.61 17.20 -7.99
CA GLY A 46 15.28 17.55 -7.50
C GLY A 46 14.34 16.35 -7.44
N TRP A 47 14.22 15.59 -8.52
CA TRP A 47 13.29 14.47 -8.58
C TRP A 47 13.88 13.21 -7.95
N VAL A 48 15.04 12.75 -8.43
CA VAL A 48 15.58 11.44 -8.01
C VAL A 48 16.12 11.48 -6.58
N PHE A 49 16.90 12.50 -6.22
CA PHE A 49 17.47 12.60 -4.87
C PHE A 49 16.52 13.20 -3.85
N ILE A 50 15.87 14.33 -4.14
CA ILE A 50 15.05 15.03 -3.13
C ILE A 50 13.64 14.45 -3.03
N TYR A 51 12.91 14.31 -4.15
CA TYR A 51 11.52 13.87 -4.13
C TYR A 51 11.37 12.36 -3.86
N GLU A 52 12.04 11.53 -4.65
CA GLU A 52 11.98 10.06 -4.49
C GLU A 52 12.82 9.54 -3.30
N LYS A 53 13.81 10.33 -2.86
CA LYS A 53 14.81 9.95 -1.85
C LYS A 53 15.61 8.71 -2.25
N GLY A 54 16.07 8.67 -3.50
CA GLY A 54 16.84 7.53 -4.06
C GLY A 54 18.17 7.21 -3.36
N TYR A 55 18.59 8.04 -2.40
CA TYR A 55 19.75 7.79 -1.54
C TYR A 55 19.43 6.94 -0.29
N GLN A 56 18.14 6.67 -0.02
CA GLN A 56 17.70 5.89 1.13
C GLN A 56 17.27 4.48 0.71
N SER A 57 17.66 3.50 1.51
CA SER A 57 17.05 2.17 1.50
C SER A 57 15.75 2.18 2.31
N THR A 58 14.81 1.31 1.95
CA THR A 58 13.48 1.23 2.57
C THR A 58 13.26 -0.13 3.23
N ASP A 59 12.64 -0.15 4.40
CA ASP A 59 12.25 -1.37 5.10
C ASP A 59 10.79 -1.28 5.59
N THR A 60 10.12 -2.43 5.60
CA THR A 60 8.75 -2.59 6.12
C THR A 60 8.81 -3.37 7.42
N ALA A 61 8.17 -2.88 8.48
CA ALA A 61 8.30 -3.50 9.79
C ALA A 61 7.46 -4.78 9.92
N VAL A 62 7.99 -5.72 10.70
CA VAL A 62 7.18 -6.76 11.33
C VAL A 62 6.52 -6.16 12.57
N SER A 63 5.20 -6.20 12.63
CA SER A 63 4.42 -5.57 13.71
C SER A 63 3.71 -6.59 14.60
N SER A 64 3.43 -6.17 15.84
CA SER A 64 2.62 -6.89 16.80
C SER A 64 1.69 -5.92 17.51
N VAL A 65 0.42 -6.31 17.66
CA VAL A 65 -0.62 -5.48 18.26
C VAL A 65 -1.28 -6.26 19.39
N PHE A 66 -1.39 -5.61 20.53
CA PHE A 66 -2.16 -6.06 21.68
C PHE A 66 -3.18 -4.99 22.03
N THR A 67 -4.39 -5.41 22.32
CA THR A 67 -5.44 -4.49 22.75
C THR A 67 -6.11 -4.94 24.02
N LYS A 68 -6.51 -3.98 24.83
CA LYS A 68 -7.22 -4.21 26.07
C LYS A 68 -8.36 -3.21 26.19
N MET A 69 -9.58 -3.69 26.33
CA MET A 69 -10.73 -2.84 26.58
C MET A 69 -10.99 -2.76 28.08
N LYS A 70 -11.56 -1.64 28.51
CA LYS A 70 -12.08 -1.42 29.87
C LYS A 70 -13.40 -0.67 29.79
N GLY A 71 -14.34 -1.14 30.59
CA GLY A 71 -15.70 -0.61 30.66
C GLY A 71 -16.55 -1.58 31.44
N VAL A 72 -17.54 -1.04 32.15
CA VAL A 72 -18.59 -1.82 32.80
C VAL A 72 -19.91 -1.15 32.47
N GLY A 73 -20.89 -1.95 32.08
CA GLY A 73 -22.24 -1.51 31.77
C GLY A 73 -23.24 -2.14 32.71
N TYR A 74 -24.33 -1.43 32.97
CA TYR A 74 -25.48 -1.98 33.69
C TYR A 74 -26.71 -1.82 32.81
N THR A 75 -27.49 -2.88 32.68
CA THR A 75 -28.75 -2.87 31.93
C THR A 75 -29.83 -3.55 32.75
N ASN A 76 -31.05 -2.99 32.72
CA ASN A 76 -32.24 -3.62 33.26
C ASN A 76 -33.22 -3.85 32.11
N VAL A 77 -33.23 -5.07 31.56
CA VAL A 77 -34.10 -5.44 30.44
C VAL A 77 -35.09 -6.47 30.94
N SER A 78 -36.39 -6.21 30.77
CA SER A 78 -37.47 -7.13 31.17
C SER A 78 -37.42 -7.55 32.65
N GLY A 79 -36.94 -6.68 33.53
CA GLY A 79 -36.78 -6.96 34.97
C GLY A 79 -35.56 -7.81 35.33
N ARG A 80 -34.70 -8.14 34.36
CA ARG A 80 -33.40 -8.77 34.61
C ARG A 80 -32.32 -7.70 34.66
N GLU A 81 -31.75 -7.54 35.84
CA GLU A 81 -30.56 -6.71 36.05
C GLU A 81 -29.32 -7.50 35.62
N THR A 82 -28.53 -6.93 34.73
CA THR A 82 -27.30 -7.57 34.23
C THR A 82 -26.18 -6.54 34.20
N VAL A 83 -25.02 -6.95 34.73
CA VAL A 83 -23.78 -6.21 34.64
C VAL A 83 -22.96 -6.81 33.50
N TRP A 84 -22.48 -5.95 32.62
CA TRP A 84 -21.70 -6.33 31.45
C TRP A 84 -20.25 -5.92 31.66
N ASP A 85 -19.34 -6.88 31.55
CA ASP A 85 -17.90 -6.62 31.59
C ASP A 85 -17.19 -7.02 30.29
N VAL A 86 -15.88 -6.85 30.28
CA VAL A 86 -15.02 -7.11 29.11
C VAL A 86 -15.14 -8.55 28.61
N ALA A 87 -15.44 -9.52 29.47
CA ALA A 87 -15.61 -10.92 29.07
C ALA A 87 -16.94 -11.18 28.35
N ASP A 88 -17.94 -10.32 28.57
CA ASP A 88 -19.26 -10.47 27.96
C ASP A 88 -19.34 -9.82 26.58
N TYR A 89 -18.83 -8.58 26.44
CA TYR A 89 -19.04 -7.79 25.23
C TYR A 89 -17.86 -7.80 24.24
N VAL A 90 -16.69 -8.33 24.60
CA VAL A 90 -15.52 -8.40 23.69
C VAL A 90 -15.35 -9.79 23.09
N PHE A 91 -15.39 -9.87 21.75
CA PHE A 91 -15.25 -11.12 21.03
C PHE A 91 -14.26 -11.01 19.85
N PRO A 92 -13.40 -12.03 19.61
CA PRO A 92 -13.05 -13.12 20.52
C PRO A 92 -12.19 -12.61 21.69
N SER A 93 -12.36 -13.20 22.87
CA SER A 93 -11.61 -12.79 24.09
C SER A 93 -10.13 -13.21 24.07
N GLN A 94 -9.78 -14.25 23.30
CA GLN A 94 -8.47 -14.91 23.36
C GLN A 94 -7.48 -14.51 22.25
N VAL A 95 -7.92 -13.83 21.18
CA VAL A 95 -7.03 -13.54 20.05
C VAL A 95 -6.22 -12.29 20.32
N SER A 96 -4.91 -12.48 20.50
CA SER A 96 -3.90 -11.43 20.30
C SER A 96 -3.82 -11.14 18.81
N GLY A 97 -4.66 -10.25 18.30
CA GLY A 97 -4.74 -9.95 16.88
C GLY A 97 -5.30 -8.57 16.58
N ALA A 98 -5.18 -8.18 15.32
CA ALA A 98 -5.58 -6.88 14.79
C ALA A 98 -7.10 -6.64 14.82
N CYS A 99 -7.92 -7.69 14.89
CA CYS A 99 -9.38 -7.59 14.79
C CYS A 99 -10.06 -7.89 16.13
N LYS A 100 -10.89 -6.97 16.63
CA LYS A 100 -11.75 -7.19 17.81
C LYS A 100 -13.15 -6.65 17.59
N SER A 101 -14.15 -7.41 17.99
CA SER A 101 -15.55 -7.00 17.94
C SER A 101 -16.06 -6.63 19.34
N VAL A 102 -16.77 -5.52 19.43
CA VAL A 102 -17.48 -5.04 20.62
C VAL A 102 -18.96 -5.19 20.39
N ILE A 103 -19.61 -5.99 21.21
CA ILE A 103 -21.06 -6.19 21.21
C ILE A 103 -21.71 -4.95 21.83
N LEU A 104 -22.67 -4.36 21.13
CA LEU A 104 -23.40 -3.17 21.54
C LEU A 104 -24.89 -3.43 21.72
N SER A 105 -25.43 -4.37 20.94
CA SER A 105 -26.81 -4.83 21.07
C SER A 105 -26.85 -6.34 20.85
N MET A 106 -27.80 -7.01 21.50
CA MET A 106 -27.98 -8.44 21.33
C MET A 106 -29.40 -8.89 21.59
N THR A 107 -29.82 -9.91 20.86
CA THR A 107 -31.04 -10.67 21.13
C THR A 107 -30.64 -12.06 21.60
N SER A 108 -31.33 -12.54 22.63
CA SER A 108 -31.08 -13.84 23.24
C SER A 108 -32.34 -14.67 23.18
N GLN A 109 -32.22 -15.90 22.68
CA GLN A 109 -33.34 -16.82 22.54
C GLN A 109 -32.90 -18.22 22.98
N GLU A 110 -33.58 -18.75 24.00
CA GLU A 110 -33.41 -20.13 24.43
C GLU A 110 -34.11 -21.07 23.45
N GLN A 111 -33.40 -22.10 23.01
CA GLN A 111 -33.86 -23.05 22.01
C GLN A 111 -33.63 -24.49 22.48
N ASN A 112 -34.62 -25.33 22.19
CA ASN A 112 -34.55 -26.76 22.42
C ASN A 112 -34.18 -27.50 21.13
N PRO A 113 -33.43 -28.61 21.21
CA PRO A 113 -33.10 -29.46 20.08
C PRO A 113 -34.33 -30.25 19.69
N SER A 114 -34.63 -30.23 18.41
CA SER A 114 -35.55 -31.17 17.77
C SER A 114 -37.01 -31.05 18.23
N GLN A 115 -37.64 -29.93 17.86
CA GLN A 115 -39.08 -29.89 17.66
C GLN A 115 -39.36 -29.56 16.20
N THR A 116 -40.41 -30.16 15.63
CA THR A 116 -40.88 -29.77 14.31
C THR A 116 -41.73 -28.52 14.42
N VAL A 117 -41.36 -27.46 13.71
CA VAL A 117 -42.07 -26.17 13.77
C VAL A 117 -42.58 -25.79 12.38
N LYS A 118 -43.80 -25.25 12.36
CA LYS A 118 -44.46 -24.74 11.15
C LYS A 118 -43.97 -23.33 10.88
N VAL A 119 -43.35 -23.14 9.71
CA VAL A 119 -42.68 -21.91 9.30
C VAL A 119 -43.17 -21.49 7.93
N ASN A 120 -43.41 -20.18 7.71
CA ASN A 120 -43.82 -19.66 6.40
C ASN A 120 -42.76 -20.01 5.34
N THR A 121 -43.20 -20.45 4.16
CA THR A 121 -42.39 -21.04 3.07
C THR A 121 -41.27 -20.19 2.49
N GLU A 122 -41.04 -18.98 2.99
CA GLU A 122 -40.06 -18.03 2.48
C GLU A 122 -38.84 -18.01 3.41
N ILE A 123 -37.93 -18.97 3.16
CA ILE A 123 -36.51 -18.93 3.54
C ILE A 123 -36.25 -18.85 5.05
N GLN A 124 -36.36 -19.98 5.75
CA GLN A 124 -35.88 -20.10 7.12
C GLN A 124 -34.91 -21.27 7.30
N PRO A 125 -33.91 -21.14 8.20
CA PRO A 125 -32.89 -22.15 8.41
C PRO A 125 -33.46 -23.40 9.10
N GLY A 126 -33.50 -24.51 8.37
CA GLY A 126 -33.92 -25.83 8.89
C GLY A 126 -34.02 -26.88 7.79
N GLN A 127 -34.01 -28.15 8.18
CA GLN A 127 -34.23 -29.25 7.24
C GLN A 127 -35.74 -29.49 7.09
N MET A 128 -36.28 -29.37 5.88
CA MET A 128 -37.70 -29.58 5.62
C MET A 128 -38.10 -31.04 5.84
N THR A 129 -39.19 -31.28 6.56
CA THR A 129 -39.75 -32.64 6.76
C THR A 129 -40.70 -33.06 5.65
N GLY A 130 -41.14 -32.12 4.80
CA GLY A 130 -42.05 -32.36 3.68
C GLY A 130 -43.54 -32.22 4.02
N VAL A 131 -43.89 -31.93 5.27
CA VAL A 131 -45.28 -31.69 5.70
C VAL A 131 -45.58 -30.19 5.64
N CYS A 132 -46.44 -29.76 4.72
CA CYS A 132 -46.85 -28.35 4.60
C CYS A 132 -48.36 -28.19 4.83
N VAL A 133 -48.74 -27.19 5.60
CA VAL A 133 -50.14 -26.86 5.90
C VAL A 133 -50.59 -25.75 4.96
N ASN A 134 -51.49 -26.08 4.03
CA ASN A 134 -51.93 -25.16 2.99
C ASN A 134 -52.72 -23.95 3.54
N ALA A 135 -53.42 -24.12 4.66
CA ALA A 135 -54.23 -23.06 5.27
C ALA A 135 -53.40 -21.88 5.81
N THR A 136 -52.21 -22.15 6.34
CA THR A 136 -51.31 -21.14 6.92
C THR A 136 -50.11 -20.83 6.02
N LYS A 137 -49.95 -21.52 4.88
CA LYS A 137 -48.77 -21.47 4.01
C LYS A 137 -47.46 -21.71 4.76
N THR A 138 -47.51 -22.55 5.79
CA THR A 138 -46.35 -22.90 6.61
C THR A 138 -45.91 -24.34 6.31
N CYS A 139 -44.62 -24.56 6.11
CA CYS A 139 -44.01 -25.88 6.05
C CYS A 139 -43.33 -26.24 7.38
N GLU A 140 -43.34 -27.53 7.70
CA GLU A 140 -42.69 -28.07 8.87
C GLU A 140 -41.17 -28.23 8.63
N VAL A 141 -40.37 -27.70 9.55
CA VAL A 141 -38.91 -27.77 9.51
C VAL A 141 -38.34 -28.36 10.80
N LEU A 142 -37.30 -29.16 10.65
CA LEU A 142 -36.46 -29.66 11.74
C LEU A 142 -35.37 -28.61 12.01
N THR A 143 -35.48 -27.91 13.13
CA THR A 143 -34.55 -26.85 13.53
C THR A 143 -34.57 -26.62 15.05
N TRP A 144 -33.77 -25.68 15.51
CA TRP A 144 -33.78 -25.23 16.90
C TRP A 144 -34.98 -24.33 17.15
N CYS A 145 -35.77 -24.68 18.15
CA CYS A 145 -37.09 -24.08 18.36
C CYS A 145 -37.18 -23.35 19.69
N PRO A 146 -37.82 -22.16 19.76
CA PRO A 146 -38.46 -21.45 18.64
C PRO A 146 -37.46 -20.89 17.62
N VAL A 147 -37.90 -20.66 16.38
CA VAL A 147 -37.05 -20.06 15.32
C VAL A 147 -36.76 -18.60 15.67
N GLU A 148 -35.57 -18.15 15.31
CA GLU A 148 -35.13 -16.77 15.52
C GLU A 148 -36.05 -15.77 14.80
N ASP A 149 -36.49 -14.73 15.51
CA ASP A 149 -37.15 -13.58 14.91
C ASP A 149 -36.11 -12.55 14.47
N ASP A 150 -35.90 -12.44 13.16
CA ASP A 150 -34.91 -11.53 12.57
C ASP A 150 -35.44 -10.10 12.39
N THR A 151 -36.73 -9.87 12.68
CA THR A 151 -37.39 -8.55 12.48
C THR A 151 -37.18 -7.60 13.66
N TYR A 152 -36.91 -8.14 14.85
CA TYR A 152 -36.76 -7.35 16.06
C TYR A 152 -35.30 -6.99 16.33
N ILE A 153 -35.00 -5.69 16.26
CA ILE A 153 -33.74 -5.10 16.72
C ILE A 153 -34.05 -4.22 17.93
N PRO A 154 -33.39 -4.42 19.09
CA PRO A 154 -33.62 -3.58 20.27
C PRO A 154 -33.39 -2.09 20.00
N ASP A 155 -34.39 -1.27 20.32
CA ASP A 155 -34.33 0.20 20.28
C ASP A 155 -34.85 0.77 21.62
N PRO A 156 -34.01 1.43 22.44
CA PRO A 156 -32.61 1.79 22.23
C PRO A 156 -31.64 0.60 22.27
N PRO A 157 -30.41 0.75 21.74
CA PRO A 157 -29.38 -0.29 21.82
C PRO A 157 -29.00 -0.60 23.26
N LEU A 158 -28.71 -1.87 23.54
CA LEU A 158 -28.51 -2.41 24.89
C LEU A 158 -27.39 -1.69 25.67
N LEU A 159 -26.22 -1.49 25.04
CA LEU A 159 -25.02 -0.96 25.69
C LEU A 159 -24.68 0.44 25.20
N ILE A 160 -25.58 1.41 25.42
CA ILE A 160 -25.29 2.82 25.13
C ILE A 160 -24.12 3.36 25.98
N SER A 161 -23.92 2.82 27.19
CA SER A 161 -22.80 3.15 28.07
C SER A 161 -21.43 2.83 27.47
N ALA A 162 -21.38 1.98 26.43
CA ALA A 162 -20.14 1.62 25.76
C ALA A 162 -19.46 2.79 25.05
N GLU A 163 -20.17 3.90 24.81
CA GLU A 163 -19.57 5.13 24.28
C GLU A 163 -18.45 5.64 25.20
N ASN A 164 -18.57 5.42 26.51
CA ASN A 164 -17.58 5.83 27.52
C ASN A 164 -16.52 4.77 27.81
N TYR A 165 -16.53 3.63 27.12
CA TYR A 165 -15.50 2.62 27.30
C TYR A 165 -14.18 3.05 26.66
N THR A 166 -13.10 2.46 27.15
CA THR A 166 -11.75 2.77 26.70
C THR A 166 -11.11 1.56 26.05
N LEU A 167 -10.41 1.82 24.94
CA LEU A 167 -9.59 0.87 24.21
C LEU A 167 -8.13 1.28 24.37
N PHE A 168 -7.34 0.43 25.01
CA PHE A 168 -5.89 0.54 25.08
C PHE A 168 -5.26 -0.25 23.94
N ILE A 169 -4.41 0.39 23.14
CA ILE A 169 -3.67 -0.24 22.04
C ILE A 169 -2.18 -0.20 22.37
N LYS A 170 -1.55 -1.37 22.44
CA LYS A 170 -0.10 -1.52 22.52
C LYS A 170 0.40 -2.09 21.20
N ASN A 171 1.22 -1.33 20.50
CA ASN A 171 1.77 -1.73 19.22
C ASN A 171 3.30 -1.65 19.25
N SER A 172 3.93 -2.70 18.76
CA SER A 172 5.38 -2.79 18.58
C SER A 172 5.70 -3.06 17.12
N VAL A 173 6.72 -2.39 16.59
CA VAL A 173 7.24 -2.56 15.23
C VAL A 173 8.73 -2.85 15.27
N ASN A 174 9.18 -3.77 14.41
CA ASN A 174 10.59 -4.11 14.24
C ASN A 174 10.95 -3.97 12.76
N PHE A 175 11.89 -3.09 12.44
CA PHE A 175 12.49 -2.92 11.12
C PHE A 175 13.75 -3.81 11.05
N PRO A 176 13.64 -5.06 10.55
CA PRO A 176 14.72 -6.03 10.63
C PRO A 176 15.95 -5.62 9.82
N LEU A 177 15.79 -4.93 8.68
CA LEU A 177 16.90 -4.51 7.82
C LEU A 177 17.81 -3.51 8.54
N PHE A 178 17.21 -2.64 9.36
CA PHE A 178 17.93 -1.59 10.08
C PHE A 178 18.22 -1.94 11.55
N GLY A 179 17.67 -3.06 12.06
CA GLY A 179 17.80 -3.48 13.46
C GLY A 179 17.09 -2.55 14.46
N VAL A 180 16.07 -1.81 14.02
CA VAL A 180 15.37 -0.81 14.84
C VAL A 180 14.04 -1.33 15.34
N LYS A 181 13.87 -1.38 16.67
CA LYS A 181 12.61 -1.75 17.33
C LYS A 181 11.98 -0.51 17.96
N ARG A 182 10.69 -0.30 17.71
CA ARG A 182 9.89 0.77 18.33
C ARG A 182 8.59 0.21 18.90
N SER A 183 8.05 0.95 19.85
CA SER A 183 6.77 0.72 20.49
C SER A 183 6.04 2.04 20.57
N ASN A 184 4.70 2.03 20.47
CA ASN A 184 3.90 3.24 20.64
C ASN A 184 3.98 3.83 22.05
N LEU A 185 4.43 3.04 23.03
CA LEU A 185 4.88 3.51 24.33
C LEU A 185 6.28 4.13 24.18
N VAL A 186 6.33 5.31 23.56
CA VAL A 186 7.58 6.05 23.29
C VAL A 186 8.17 6.66 24.56
N GLU A 187 9.40 7.17 24.46
CA GLU A 187 10.10 7.81 25.58
C GLU A 187 9.27 8.98 26.15
N GLY A 188 8.93 8.92 27.44
CA GLY A 188 8.09 9.90 28.13
C GLY A 188 6.64 9.45 28.38
N ILE A 189 6.22 8.29 27.86
CA ILE A 189 4.93 7.67 28.18
C ILE A 189 5.13 6.71 29.35
N ASP A 190 5.11 7.27 30.57
CA ASP A 190 5.24 6.51 31.81
C ASP A 190 3.88 6.01 32.32
N GLY A 191 3.89 5.07 33.26
CA GLY A 191 2.66 4.54 33.88
C GLY A 191 1.77 5.63 34.52
N LEU A 192 2.38 6.72 35.01
CA LEU A 192 1.66 7.89 35.54
C LEU A 192 0.96 8.71 34.45
N TYR A 193 1.54 8.79 33.25
CA TYR A 193 0.91 9.43 32.11
C TYR A 193 -0.22 8.55 31.57
N ILE A 194 0.04 7.25 31.39
CA ILE A 194 -0.96 6.28 30.90
C ILE A 194 -2.18 6.21 31.82
N SER A 195 -2.04 6.41 33.14
CA SER A 195 -3.19 6.35 34.05
C SER A 195 -4.16 7.53 33.91
N LYS A 196 -3.74 8.65 33.31
CA LYS A 196 -4.53 9.88 33.18
C LYS A 196 -4.79 10.30 31.74
N CYS A 197 -4.00 9.84 30.79
CA CYS A 197 -4.12 10.31 29.41
C CYS A 197 -5.37 9.73 28.74
N LEU A 198 -5.97 10.56 27.89
CA LEU A 198 -6.95 10.16 26.89
C LEU A 198 -6.45 10.70 25.56
N TYR A 199 -6.54 9.91 24.50
CA TYR A 199 -6.13 10.33 23.17
C TYR A 199 -6.99 11.50 22.69
N ASP A 200 -6.31 12.54 22.23
CA ASP A 200 -6.89 13.64 21.48
C ASP A 200 -5.91 14.04 20.36
N PRO A 201 -6.36 14.27 19.11
CA PRO A 201 -5.47 14.61 18.00
C PRO A 201 -4.63 15.88 18.20
N ALA A 202 -5.12 16.85 18.98
CA ALA A 202 -4.44 18.12 19.22
C ALA A 202 -3.69 18.11 20.57
N ASP A 203 -4.35 17.69 21.64
CA ASP A 203 -3.81 17.82 23.00
C ASP A 203 -2.89 16.65 23.39
N ALA A 204 -3.23 15.43 22.99
CA ALA A 204 -2.54 14.21 23.42
C ALA A 204 -2.42 13.13 22.32
N PRO A 205 -1.78 13.44 21.18
CA PRO A 205 -1.77 12.56 20.00
C PRO A 205 -1.00 11.25 20.19
N LEU A 206 -0.18 11.14 21.23
CA LEU A 206 0.62 9.95 21.53
C LEU A 206 -0.02 9.04 22.60
N CYS A 207 -1.16 9.42 23.18
CA CYS A 207 -1.80 8.58 24.19
C CYS A 207 -2.35 7.29 23.54
N PRO A 208 -2.03 6.10 24.09
CA PRO A 208 -2.49 4.82 23.54
C PRO A 208 -3.89 4.40 24.03
N ILE A 209 -4.60 5.26 24.77
CA ILE A 209 -5.93 5.00 25.34
C ILE A 209 -6.95 5.85 24.60
N PHE A 210 -7.91 5.19 23.98
CA PHE A 210 -8.92 5.80 23.14
C PHE A 210 -10.30 5.58 23.72
N LYS A 211 -11.16 6.60 23.72
CA LYS A 211 -12.57 6.44 24.05
C LYS A 211 -13.32 5.88 22.84
N LEU A 212 -14.24 4.94 23.03
CA LEU A 212 -14.99 4.36 21.91
C LEU A 212 -15.85 5.40 21.19
N GLY A 213 -16.51 6.30 21.92
CA GLY A 213 -17.28 7.40 21.32
C GLY A 213 -16.43 8.29 20.40
N ASP A 214 -15.21 8.62 20.82
CA ASP A 214 -14.30 9.46 20.03
C ASP A 214 -13.82 8.73 18.77
N ILE A 215 -13.50 7.43 18.86
CA ILE A 215 -13.14 6.62 17.69
C ILE A 215 -14.29 6.61 16.66
N VAL A 216 -15.51 6.38 17.12
CA VAL A 216 -16.70 6.32 16.25
C VAL A 216 -16.95 7.67 15.57
N LYS A 217 -16.86 8.76 16.33
CA LYS A 217 -17.01 10.13 15.82
C LYS A 217 -15.93 10.49 14.80
N LEU A 218 -14.66 10.18 15.10
CA LEU A 218 -13.52 10.43 14.19
C LEU A 218 -13.60 9.59 12.91
N SER A 219 -14.26 8.43 12.97
CA SER A 219 -14.49 7.57 11.80
C SER A 219 -15.66 8.03 10.91
N GLY A 220 -16.39 9.07 11.31
CA GLY A 220 -17.54 9.60 10.57
C GLY A 220 -18.88 8.93 10.89
N PHE A 221 -18.96 8.13 11.95
CA PHE A 221 -20.18 7.44 12.36
C PHE A 221 -20.88 8.14 13.53
N SER A 222 -22.18 7.87 13.69
CA SER A 222 -22.91 8.16 14.93
C SER A 222 -22.96 6.91 15.81
N PHE A 223 -22.69 7.08 17.10
CA PHE A 223 -22.66 5.97 18.07
C PHE A 223 -24.01 5.26 18.18
N GLU A 224 -25.12 6.00 18.15
CA GLU A 224 -26.45 5.41 18.26
C GLU A 224 -26.79 4.51 17.06
N LYS A 225 -26.47 4.95 15.84
CA LYS A 225 -26.73 4.19 14.61
C LYS A 225 -25.88 2.93 14.54
N ILE A 226 -24.57 3.06 14.77
CA ILE A 226 -23.64 1.92 14.71
C ILE A 226 -23.90 0.92 15.84
N ALA A 227 -24.48 1.34 16.97
CA ALA A 227 -24.89 0.44 18.04
C ALA A 227 -26.12 -0.41 17.70
N LYS A 228 -27.01 0.09 16.82
CA LYS A 228 -28.20 -0.62 16.35
C LYS A 228 -27.87 -1.58 15.21
N GLU A 229 -27.19 -1.09 14.17
CA GLU A 229 -26.94 -1.84 12.92
C GLU A 229 -25.61 -2.60 12.95
N GLY A 230 -24.67 -2.14 13.77
CA GLY A 230 -23.27 -2.60 13.75
C GLY A 230 -22.46 -1.94 12.63
N GLY A 231 -21.14 -2.03 12.70
CA GLY A 231 -20.25 -1.50 11.67
C GLY A 231 -18.81 -1.96 11.83
N ALA A 232 -17.96 -1.59 10.87
CA ALA A 232 -16.52 -1.87 10.93
C ALA A 232 -15.72 -0.57 10.87
N ILE A 233 -14.76 -0.42 11.79
CA ILE A 233 -13.88 0.74 11.91
C ILE A 233 -12.43 0.28 11.81
N GLY A 234 -11.68 0.93 10.93
CA GLY A 234 -10.24 0.77 10.77
C GLY A 234 -9.49 1.79 11.62
N ILE A 235 -8.62 1.32 12.50
CA ILE A 235 -7.69 2.14 13.27
C ILE A 235 -6.30 1.97 12.65
N VAL A 236 -5.81 2.98 11.95
CA VAL A 236 -4.51 2.94 11.30
C VAL A 236 -3.46 3.51 12.24
N VAL A 237 -2.39 2.74 12.46
CA VAL A 237 -1.19 3.15 13.19
C VAL A 237 -0.06 3.29 12.18
N ASP A 238 0.26 4.53 11.79
CA ASP A 238 1.28 4.83 10.79
C ASP A 238 2.65 5.04 11.44
N TRP A 239 3.61 4.21 11.03
CA TRP A 239 5.03 4.27 11.36
C TRP A 239 5.85 4.61 10.11
N THR A 240 5.57 5.77 9.53
CA THR A 240 6.40 6.33 8.45
C THR A 240 7.55 7.12 9.07
N CYS A 241 8.75 6.54 9.06
CA CYS A 241 9.90 7.08 9.78
C CYS A 241 11.11 7.32 8.87
N ASN A 242 11.76 8.47 9.05
CA ASN A 242 13.08 8.76 8.50
C ASN A 242 14.16 8.47 9.56
N LEU A 243 14.88 7.37 9.41
CA LEU A 243 15.92 6.90 10.32
C LEU A 243 17.29 7.57 10.09
N ASP A 244 17.39 8.53 9.17
CA ASP A 244 18.55 9.43 9.08
C ASP A 244 18.59 10.40 10.27
N VAL A 245 17.42 10.71 10.83
CA VAL A 245 17.26 11.52 12.02
C VAL A 245 17.26 10.61 13.25
N HIS A 246 17.48 11.19 14.43
CA HIS A 246 17.44 10.45 15.69
C HIS A 246 16.11 9.69 15.87
N ILE A 247 16.21 8.41 16.26
CA ILE A 247 15.13 7.41 16.38
C ILE A 247 13.92 7.91 17.20
N LYS A 248 14.13 8.81 18.17
CA LYS A 248 13.07 9.45 18.99
C LYS A 248 12.00 10.19 18.18
N HIS A 249 12.31 10.65 16.97
CA HIS A 249 11.34 11.31 16.10
C HIS A 249 10.44 10.31 15.36
N CYS A 250 10.81 9.03 15.34
CA CYS A 250 9.94 7.96 14.86
C CYS A 250 8.87 7.67 15.92
N LYS A 251 7.70 8.26 15.72
CA LYS A 251 6.52 8.16 16.57
C LYS A 251 5.32 7.72 15.72
N PRO A 252 4.34 7.03 16.31
CA PRO A 252 3.15 6.61 15.58
C PRO A 252 2.21 7.79 15.36
N GLU A 253 1.55 7.80 14.21
CA GLU A 253 0.39 8.62 13.94
C GLU A 253 -0.86 7.73 13.86
N TYR A 254 -1.97 8.22 14.41
CA TYR A 254 -3.22 7.48 14.47
C TYR A 254 -4.26 8.12 13.53
N SER A 255 -4.89 7.32 12.68
CA SER A 255 -6.07 7.74 11.91
C SER A 255 -7.20 6.72 11.99
N PHE A 256 -8.42 7.19 11.82
CA PHE A 256 -9.64 6.42 12.02
C PHE A 256 -10.51 6.51 10.76
N HIS A 257 -10.97 5.36 10.28
CA HIS A 257 -11.73 5.27 9.03
C HIS A 257 -12.91 4.31 9.19
N GLY A 258 -14.09 4.69 8.70
CA GLY A 258 -15.18 3.75 8.56
C GLY A 258 -14.97 2.80 7.38
N LEU A 259 -14.89 1.50 7.66
CA LEU A 259 -14.65 0.46 6.64
C LEU A 259 -15.96 -0.09 6.05
N TYR A 260 -17.02 -0.14 6.86
CA TYR A 260 -18.32 -0.69 6.46
C TYR A 260 -19.48 -0.05 7.23
N GLY A 261 -20.58 0.24 6.53
CA GLY A 261 -21.81 0.81 7.10
C GLY A 261 -21.93 2.34 7.01
N ASN A 262 -21.16 3.01 6.15
CA ASN A 262 -21.09 4.47 6.10
C ASN A 262 -22.44 5.09 5.67
N ALA A 263 -22.94 6.06 6.46
CA ALA A 263 -24.26 6.67 6.26
C ALA A 263 -24.38 7.54 5.00
N ASN A 264 -23.26 7.81 4.32
CA ASN A 264 -23.20 8.68 3.14
C ASN A 264 -23.12 7.91 1.81
N GLU A 265 -23.02 6.58 1.82
CA GLU A 265 -23.14 5.77 0.60
C GLU A 265 -24.63 5.50 0.32
N MET A 266 -25.14 5.94 -0.84
CA MET A 266 -26.55 5.82 -1.21
C MET A 266 -27.05 4.36 -1.17
N ASP A 267 -28.22 4.21 -0.56
CA ASP A 267 -28.88 3.00 -0.03
C ASP A 267 -29.26 1.88 -1.05
N GLU A 268 -28.88 1.94 -2.32
CA GLU A 268 -29.53 1.09 -3.34
C GLU A 268 -28.91 -0.30 -3.59
N VAL A 269 -27.75 -0.66 -3.03
CA VAL A 269 -27.00 -1.86 -3.51
C VAL A 269 -26.61 -2.91 -2.45
N ARG A 270 -26.91 -2.76 -1.15
CA ARG A 270 -26.37 -3.71 -0.15
C ARG A 270 -27.41 -4.41 0.73
N THR A 271 -27.60 -5.71 0.46
CA THR A 271 -28.45 -6.69 1.15
C THR A 271 -28.10 -6.97 2.64
N SER A 272 -27.13 -6.25 3.23
CA SER A 272 -26.73 -6.43 4.65
C SER A 272 -26.18 -5.13 5.22
N MET A 273 -27.04 -4.28 5.78
CA MET A 273 -26.62 -3.10 6.52
C MET A 273 -25.95 -3.53 7.84
N GLY A 274 -24.73 -3.06 8.07
CA GLY A 274 -24.00 -3.21 9.33
C GLY A 274 -23.27 -4.54 9.60
N TYR A 275 -22.73 -4.68 10.80
CA TYR A 275 -21.93 -5.83 11.26
C TYR A 275 -22.67 -6.57 12.38
N ASN A 276 -23.12 -7.79 12.08
CA ASN A 276 -23.72 -8.69 13.04
C ASN A 276 -23.16 -10.11 12.88
N PHE A 277 -23.20 -10.88 13.97
CA PHE A 277 -22.89 -12.31 13.94
C PHE A 277 -23.74 -13.07 14.95
N ARG A 278 -23.81 -14.39 14.79
CA ARG A 278 -24.56 -15.29 15.66
C ARG A 278 -23.61 -16.27 16.32
N TYR A 279 -23.82 -16.53 17.61
CA TYR A 279 -23.16 -17.62 18.32
C TYR A 279 -24.14 -18.26 19.31
N ALA A 280 -23.85 -19.49 19.74
CA ALA A 280 -24.72 -20.22 20.64
C ALA A 280 -23.97 -20.70 21.88
N LYS A 281 -24.61 -20.60 23.04
CA LYS A 281 -24.17 -21.21 24.30
C LYS A 281 -24.97 -22.49 24.51
N HIS A 282 -24.31 -23.64 24.41
CA HIS A 282 -24.96 -24.95 24.61
C HIS A 282 -24.90 -25.35 26.09
N TYR A 283 -26.01 -25.85 26.62
CA TYR A 283 -26.13 -26.34 28.00
C TYR A 283 -27.07 -27.56 28.06
N ILE A 284 -27.15 -28.22 29.21
CA ILE A 284 -28.05 -29.35 29.44
C ILE A 284 -28.91 -29.00 30.64
N GLU A 285 -30.24 -29.12 30.48
CA GLU A 285 -31.20 -28.87 31.55
C GLU A 285 -32.20 -30.03 31.58
N ASN A 286 -32.38 -30.66 32.75
CA ASN A 286 -33.27 -31.81 32.94
C ASN A 286 -33.00 -32.96 31.96
N GLY A 287 -31.73 -33.22 31.62
CA GLY A 287 -31.33 -34.28 30.67
C GLY A 287 -31.58 -33.95 29.19
N VAL A 288 -32.17 -32.79 28.89
CA VAL A 288 -32.39 -32.29 27.54
C VAL A 288 -31.27 -31.31 27.20
N SER A 289 -30.55 -31.55 26.11
CA SER A 289 -29.60 -30.55 25.57
C SER A 289 -30.41 -29.31 25.20
N LYS A 290 -29.90 -28.10 25.45
CA LYS A 290 -30.51 -26.82 25.07
C LYS A 290 -29.42 -25.89 24.55
N ARG A 291 -29.81 -24.83 23.87
CA ARG A 291 -28.87 -23.74 23.54
C ARG A 291 -29.51 -22.38 23.70
N THR A 292 -28.72 -21.41 24.11
CA THR A 292 -29.08 -19.99 23.97
C THR A 292 -28.45 -19.48 22.69
N LEU A 293 -29.25 -19.18 21.68
CA LEU A 293 -28.79 -18.48 20.47
C LEU A 293 -28.68 -17.00 20.79
N LEU A 294 -27.56 -16.40 20.43
CA LEU A 294 -27.30 -14.97 20.58
C LEU A 294 -26.99 -14.39 19.21
N LYS A 295 -27.84 -13.47 18.74
CA LYS A 295 -27.51 -12.58 17.62
C LYS A 295 -26.98 -11.30 18.21
N VAL A 296 -25.80 -10.88 17.78
CA VAL A 296 -25.12 -9.70 18.30
C VAL A 296 -24.84 -8.70 17.19
N PHE A 297 -25.05 -7.44 17.52
CA PHE A 297 -24.74 -6.28 16.71
C PHE A 297 -23.67 -5.47 17.43
N GLY A 298 -22.71 -4.97 16.67
CA GLY A 298 -21.56 -4.35 17.30
C GLY A 298 -20.58 -3.70 16.35
N ILE A 299 -19.50 -3.20 16.92
CA ILE A 299 -18.41 -2.58 16.17
C ILE A 299 -17.26 -3.57 16.05
N ARG A 300 -16.81 -3.83 14.83
CA ARG A 300 -15.55 -4.51 14.57
C ARG A 300 -14.44 -3.48 14.39
N PHE A 301 -13.43 -3.52 15.25
CA PHE A 301 -12.20 -2.75 15.14
C PHE A 301 -11.13 -3.55 14.42
N ASP A 302 -10.63 -3.04 13.30
CA ASP A 302 -9.49 -3.58 12.57
C ASP A 302 -8.29 -2.63 12.74
N ILE A 303 -7.24 -3.09 13.42
CA ILE A 303 -6.04 -2.30 13.70
C ILE A 303 -5.00 -2.56 12.62
N ILE A 304 -4.79 -1.56 11.78
CA ILE A 304 -3.97 -1.65 10.59
C ILE A 304 -2.66 -0.94 10.88
N VAL A 305 -1.55 -1.68 10.90
CA VAL A 305 -0.22 -1.08 11.11
C VAL A 305 0.41 -0.80 9.75
N LYS A 306 0.49 0.47 9.39
CA LYS A 306 1.26 0.93 8.22
C LYS A 306 2.68 1.21 8.70
N SER A 307 3.68 0.68 8.01
CA SER A 307 5.07 0.88 8.41
C SER A 307 5.97 1.07 7.19
N LEU A 308 6.78 2.12 7.23
CA LEU A 308 7.77 2.42 6.22
C LEU A 308 8.92 3.17 6.89
N ALA A 309 10.06 2.50 7.04
CA ALA A 309 11.29 3.16 7.46
C ALA A 309 12.17 3.43 6.25
N ARG A 310 12.82 4.60 6.24
CA ARG A 310 13.87 4.91 5.28
C ARG A 310 15.16 5.25 6.03
N LYS A 311 16.29 4.79 5.51
CA LYS A 311 17.62 5.08 6.06
C LYS A 311 18.63 5.22 4.93
N PHE A 312 19.57 6.15 5.06
CA PHE A 312 20.67 6.36 4.14
C PHE A 312 21.43 5.04 3.92
N ASP A 313 21.64 4.72 2.65
CA ASP A 313 22.43 3.58 2.23
C ASP A 313 23.29 3.97 1.03
N ILE A 314 24.57 3.61 1.09
CA ILE A 314 25.54 3.93 0.05
C ILE A 314 25.24 3.19 -1.25
N ILE A 315 24.66 1.98 -1.19
CA ILE A 315 24.37 1.17 -2.38
C ILE A 315 23.37 1.87 -3.31
N PRO A 316 22.13 2.20 -2.89
CA PRO A 316 21.18 2.89 -3.75
C PRO A 316 21.67 4.30 -4.11
N THR A 317 22.42 4.97 -3.23
CA THR A 317 23.06 6.25 -3.53
C THR A 317 24.01 6.15 -4.73
N LEU A 318 24.94 5.19 -4.73
CA LEU A 318 25.88 4.98 -5.83
C LEU A 318 25.17 4.51 -7.11
N THR A 319 24.12 3.69 -6.98
CA THR A 319 23.29 3.29 -8.13
C THR A 319 22.56 4.49 -8.74
N ALA A 320 22.02 5.39 -7.91
CA ALA A 320 21.37 6.62 -8.36
C ALA A 320 22.36 7.60 -9.01
N ILE A 321 23.58 7.72 -8.46
CA ILE A 321 24.65 8.52 -9.08
C ILE A 321 25.05 7.92 -10.43
N GLY A 322 25.28 6.61 -10.50
CA GLY A 322 25.69 5.92 -11.72
C GLY A 322 24.64 6.05 -12.85
N SER A 323 23.37 5.83 -12.51
CA SER A 323 22.26 6.06 -13.45
C SER A 323 22.13 7.53 -13.86
N GLY A 324 22.30 8.46 -12.91
CA GLY A 324 22.33 9.90 -13.19
C GLY A 324 23.44 10.31 -14.18
N VAL A 325 24.66 9.79 -14.00
CA VAL A 325 25.78 9.99 -14.94
C VAL A 325 25.46 9.42 -16.33
N GLY A 326 24.77 8.28 -16.40
CA GLY A 326 24.26 7.72 -17.65
C GLY A 326 23.29 8.66 -18.38
N ILE A 327 22.32 9.23 -17.67
CA ILE A 327 21.36 10.20 -18.23
C ILE A 327 22.08 11.47 -18.72
N PHE A 328 23.12 11.92 -18.01
CA PHE A 328 23.98 13.01 -18.47
C PHE A 328 24.66 12.72 -19.81
N GLY A 329 25.06 11.47 -20.05
CA GLY A 329 25.57 11.02 -21.36
C GLY A 329 24.51 11.13 -22.46
N VAL A 330 23.24 10.83 -22.19
CA VAL A 330 22.17 11.01 -23.17
C VAL A 330 21.97 12.50 -23.50
N ALA A 331 22.11 13.39 -22.52
CA ALA A 331 22.00 14.83 -22.73
C ALA A 331 23.04 15.35 -23.75
N THR A 332 24.27 14.80 -23.76
CA THR A 332 25.30 15.19 -24.73
C THR A 332 24.96 14.71 -26.14
N VAL A 333 24.38 13.52 -26.29
CA VAL A 333 23.87 13.01 -27.58
C VAL A 333 22.75 13.91 -28.12
N VAL A 334 21.84 14.35 -27.25
CA VAL A 334 20.78 15.31 -27.63
C VAL A 334 21.40 16.65 -28.07
N CYS A 335 22.38 17.15 -27.33
CA CYS A 335 23.12 18.36 -27.72
C CYS A 335 23.80 18.21 -29.09
N ASP A 336 24.38 17.04 -29.36
CA ASP A 336 24.99 16.71 -30.65
C ASP A 336 23.95 16.67 -31.78
N LEU A 337 22.77 16.09 -31.56
CA LEU A 337 21.68 16.08 -32.53
C LEU A 337 21.20 17.50 -32.83
N VAL A 338 21.03 18.34 -31.80
CA VAL A 338 20.69 19.76 -31.97
C VAL A 338 21.76 20.48 -32.79
N LEU A 339 23.04 20.24 -32.49
CA LEU A 339 24.16 20.87 -33.16
C LEU A 339 24.26 20.50 -34.64
N LEU A 340 24.04 19.23 -34.97
CA LEU A 340 24.22 18.68 -36.32
C LEU A 340 22.99 18.81 -37.22
N TYR A 341 21.78 18.91 -36.66
CA TYR A 341 20.55 18.90 -37.46
C TYR A 341 19.72 20.18 -37.36
N LEU A 342 19.70 20.85 -36.20
CA LEU A 342 18.80 21.99 -35.95
C LEU A 342 19.47 23.37 -36.15
N LEU A 343 20.80 23.47 -36.05
CA LEU A 343 21.49 24.77 -36.17
C LEU A 343 21.62 25.26 -37.63
N PRO A 344 21.56 26.58 -37.88
CA PRO A 344 21.68 27.15 -39.23
C PRO A 344 23.00 26.83 -39.95
N LYS A 345 24.10 26.66 -39.20
CA LYS A 345 25.44 26.34 -39.71
C LYS A 345 25.79 24.84 -39.62
N ARG A 346 24.78 23.97 -39.72
CA ARG A 346 24.95 22.51 -39.55
C ARG A 346 26.01 21.87 -40.45
N GLU A 347 26.11 22.26 -41.71
CA GLU A 347 27.06 21.66 -42.66
C GLU A 347 28.52 21.91 -42.24
N PHE A 348 28.81 23.10 -41.70
CA PHE A 348 30.11 23.41 -41.14
C PHE A 348 30.46 22.49 -39.95
N TYR A 349 29.51 22.28 -39.04
CA TYR A 349 29.72 21.42 -37.88
C TYR A 349 29.82 19.93 -38.24
N LYS A 350 29.07 19.46 -39.24
CA LYS A 350 29.19 18.09 -39.77
C LYS A 350 30.58 17.84 -40.35
N ASN A 351 31.09 18.76 -41.17
CA ASN A 351 32.42 18.61 -41.78
C ASN A 351 33.57 18.65 -40.76
N MET A 352 33.38 19.32 -39.62
CA MET A 352 34.37 19.30 -38.54
C MET A 352 34.30 18.02 -37.68
N LYS A 353 33.11 17.42 -37.54
CA LYS A 353 32.91 16.23 -36.70
C LYS A 353 33.20 14.93 -37.45
N PHE A 354 32.79 14.83 -38.70
CA PHE A 354 32.94 13.63 -39.52
C PHE A 354 34.09 13.79 -40.51
N LYS A 355 35.01 12.82 -40.50
CA LYS A 355 35.96 12.62 -41.60
C LYS A 355 35.42 11.49 -42.45
N TYR A 356 35.06 11.79 -43.68
CA TYR A 356 34.69 10.77 -44.65
C TYR A 356 35.98 10.18 -45.22
N THR A 357 36.12 8.86 -45.13
CA THR A 357 37.15 8.10 -45.83
C THR A 357 36.49 7.40 -46.99
N ASP A 358 36.98 7.67 -48.19
CA ASP A 358 36.52 6.96 -49.37
C ASP A 358 36.92 5.49 -49.25
N THR A 359 35.95 4.59 -49.44
CA THR A 359 36.23 3.17 -49.65
C THR A 359 36.94 3.00 -51.00
N GLU A 360 37.83 2.03 -51.12
CA GLU A 360 38.70 1.83 -52.30
C GLU A 360 37.94 1.79 -53.66
N VAL A 361 36.64 1.50 -53.64
CA VAL A 361 35.74 1.48 -54.80
C VAL A 361 35.54 2.88 -55.42
N GLN A 362 35.53 3.94 -54.59
CA GLN A 362 35.32 5.32 -55.04
C GLN A 362 36.59 5.89 -55.70
N VAL A 363 37.76 5.62 -55.10
CA VAL A 363 39.08 6.01 -55.62
C VAL A 363 39.34 5.39 -57.00
N ARG A 364 38.92 4.13 -57.22
CA ARG A 364 39.10 3.47 -58.52
C ARG A 364 38.25 4.08 -59.64
N SER A 365 37.06 4.60 -59.31
CA SER A 365 36.15 5.20 -60.30
C SER A 365 36.58 6.62 -60.69
N ASP A 366 37.06 7.41 -59.74
CA ASP A 366 37.57 8.76 -60.02
C ASP A 366 38.92 8.73 -60.77
N VAL A 367 39.77 7.74 -60.48
CA VAL A 367 40.99 7.48 -61.27
C VAL A 367 40.63 6.98 -62.68
N LEU A 368 39.60 6.15 -62.86
CA LEU A 368 39.15 5.71 -64.19
C LEU A 368 38.56 6.86 -65.02
N LEU A 369 37.83 7.78 -64.40
CA LEU A 369 37.27 8.97 -65.06
C LEU A 369 38.33 10.02 -65.41
N LEU A 370 39.36 10.18 -64.57
CA LEU A 370 40.50 11.08 -64.85
C LEU A 370 41.45 10.53 -65.92
N PHE A 371 41.58 9.21 -66.06
CA PHE A 371 42.49 8.56 -67.03
C PHE A 371 41.81 7.98 -68.27
N GLY A 372 40.48 8.08 -68.41
CA GLY A 372 39.76 7.38 -69.45
C GLY A 372 38.71 8.22 -70.16
N PHE A 373 39.12 9.14 -71.05
CA PHE A 373 38.44 9.35 -72.35
C PHE A 373 39.29 10.27 -73.26
N LYS A 374 40.38 9.71 -73.80
CA LYS A 374 40.98 10.21 -75.05
C LYS A 374 41.63 9.08 -75.85
N HIS A 375 40.82 8.17 -76.37
CA HIS A 375 41.17 7.51 -77.64
C HIS A 375 39.94 7.19 -78.46
N LYS A 376 39.81 7.93 -79.57
CA LYS A 376 38.94 7.61 -80.70
C LYS A 376 39.79 6.81 -81.70
N MET A 377 39.16 5.82 -82.33
CA MET A 377 39.53 5.10 -83.58
C MET A 377 40.68 4.07 -83.47
N ALA A 378 40.69 2.93 -84.18
CA ALA A 378 39.73 2.26 -85.05
C ALA A 378 40.28 0.86 -85.44
N ALA A 379 39.38 -0.02 -85.91
CA ALA A 379 39.52 -1.01 -86.98
C ALA A 379 40.68 -2.03 -87.00
N GLY A 380 40.32 -3.29 -87.27
CA GLY A 380 41.25 -4.27 -87.79
C GLY A 380 40.64 -5.66 -88.03
N ARG A 381 40.12 -5.92 -89.23
CA ARG A 381 40.16 -7.27 -89.83
C ARG A 381 39.89 -7.26 -91.35
N HIS A 382 40.93 -7.60 -92.12
CA HIS A 382 40.97 -8.19 -93.48
C HIS A 382 42.42 -8.75 -93.64
N PRO A 383 42.81 -9.61 -94.63
CA PRO A 383 42.13 -10.05 -95.87
C PRO A 383 42.33 -11.56 -96.25
N THR A 384 41.75 -11.98 -97.38
CA THR A 384 42.22 -13.03 -98.33
C THR A 384 41.81 -12.51 -99.73
N SER A 385 42.55 -12.59 -100.84
CA SER A 385 43.46 -13.60 -101.38
C SER A 385 44.32 -13.02 -102.53
N ASP A 386 45.28 -13.86 -102.98
CA ASP A 386 46.14 -13.85 -104.19
C ASP A 386 47.50 -13.14 -104.13
#